data_AF-A0A3B5LBF6-F1
#
_entry.id   AF-A0A3B5LBF6-F1
#
_cell.length_a   1.000
_cell.length_b   1.000
_cell.length_c   1.000
_cell.angle_alpha   90.00
_cell.angle_beta   90.00
_cell.angle_gamma   90.00
#
_symmetry.space_group_name_H-M   'P 1'
#
loop_
_entity.id
_entity.type
_entity.pdbx_description
1 polymer ?
#
loop_
_entity_poly.entity_id
_entity_poly.type
_entity_poly.pdbx_seq_one_letter_code
_entity_poly.pdbx_strand_id
1 'polypeptide(L)'
;SASPRLPPSSAGGRGGETGRWKELPQREEGPAGGDRAIHDRDLAWLQQSDVVVAEVTQPSLGVGYELGRAVDMKEKKVLCLFRPSSGRALSAMIRGATDGRRLLVVDYSEEQLEAVLDWERDPPGLGSGSGPATNAGLTSS
;
A
#
# COMPACT_ATOMS: atom_id res chain seq x y z
N SER A 1 19.99 -13.85 -48.75
CA SER A 1 20.93 -14.35 -47.74
C SER A 1 22.28 -13.65 -47.91
N ALA A 2 22.63 -12.78 -46.97
CA ALA A 2 23.99 -12.35 -46.64
C ALA A 2 23.87 -11.34 -45.50
N SER A 3 24.05 -11.82 -44.26
CA SER A 3 24.02 -10.99 -43.05
C SER A 3 25.25 -10.07 -42.99
N PRO A 4 25.15 -8.86 -42.42
CA PRO A 4 26.31 -8.00 -42.24
C PRO A 4 27.23 -8.54 -41.12
N ARG A 5 28.54 -8.50 -41.37
CA ARG A 5 29.61 -8.90 -40.44
C ARG A 5 29.66 -7.98 -39.22
N LEU A 6 29.78 -8.57 -38.03
CA LEU A 6 30.14 -7.86 -36.80
C LEU A 6 31.65 -7.54 -36.79
N PRO A 7 32.06 -6.37 -36.25
CA PRO A 7 33.46 -6.03 -36.07
C PRO A 7 34.11 -6.83 -34.92
N PRO A 8 35.45 -6.99 -34.92
CA PRO A 8 36.16 -7.83 -33.98
C PRO A 8 36.20 -7.26 -32.57
N SER A 9 36.19 -8.18 -31.60
CA SER A 9 36.44 -7.96 -30.17
C SER A 9 37.83 -7.37 -29.95
N SER A 10 37.90 -6.17 -29.39
CA SER A 10 39.12 -5.61 -28.80
C SER A 10 38.97 -5.55 -27.29
N ALA A 11 39.75 -6.41 -26.61
CA ALA A 11 40.00 -6.34 -25.19
C ALA A 11 40.71 -5.04 -24.80
N GLY A 12 40.39 -4.51 -23.61
CA GLY A 12 41.29 -3.62 -22.86
C GLY A 12 40.68 -2.26 -22.48
N GLY A 13 39.97 -2.22 -21.35
CA GLY A 13 39.61 -0.97 -20.67
C GLY A 13 39.54 -1.19 -19.16
N ARG A 14 40.52 -0.64 -18.44
CA ARG A 14 40.59 -0.61 -16.98
C ARG A 14 39.49 0.30 -16.42
N GLY A 15 38.87 -0.12 -15.30
CA GLY A 15 38.23 0.78 -14.34
C GLY A 15 36.76 0.51 -14.07
N GLY A 16 36.45 0.17 -12.82
CA GLY A 16 35.10 0.18 -12.25
C GLY A 16 34.59 -1.21 -11.89
N GLU A 17 34.65 -1.55 -10.60
CA GLU A 17 33.97 -2.73 -10.04
C GLU A 17 32.45 -2.59 -10.28
N THR A 18 31.95 -3.16 -11.38
CA THR A 18 30.52 -3.39 -11.55
C THR A 18 30.15 -4.57 -10.65
N GLY A 19 29.62 -4.26 -9.48
CA GLY A 19 29.07 -5.25 -8.56
C GLY A 19 28.16 -6.21 -9.31
N ARG A 20 28.57 -7.47 -9.39
CA ARG A 20 27.78 -8.58 -9.92
C ARG A 20 26.53 -8.68 -9.03
N TRP A 21 25.38 -8.25 -9.54
CA TRP A 21 24.10 -8.55 -8.90
C TRP A 21 24.01 -10.07 -8.80
N LYS A 22 24.16 -10.61 -7.59
CA LYS A 22 23.90 -12.03 -7.35
C LYS A 22 22.42 -12.24 -7.62
N GLU A 23 22.11 -13.09 -8.58
CA GLU A 23 20.77 -13.62 -8.79
C GLU A 23 20.26 -14.13 -7.43
N LEU A 24 19.23 -13.47 -6.92
CA LEU A 24 18.57 -13.87 -5.70
C LEU A 24 17.85 -15.19 -5.97
N PRO A 25 17.78 -16.11 -5.00
CA PRO A 25 17.07 -17.38 -5.18
C PRO A 25 15.64 -17.08 -5.65
N GLN A 26 15.20 -17.84 -6.66
CA GLN A 26 13.81 -17.81 -7.14
C GLN A 26 12.89 -18.01 -5.94
N ARG A 27 12.03 -17.02 -5.68
CA ARG A 27 10.98 -17.14 -4.67
C ARG A 27 10.04 -18.27 -5.08
N GLU A 28 9.52 -18.98 -4.07
CA GLU A 28 8.53 -20.04 -4.24
C GLU A 28 7.44 -19.63 -5.24
N GLU A 29 7.16 -20.52 -6.19
CA GLU A 29 6.20 -20.27 -7.26
C GLU A 29 4.83 -19.93 -6.66
N GLY A 30 4.42 -18.67 -6.84
CA GLY A 30 3.06 -18.22 -6.54
C GLY A 30 2.01 -18.99 -7.36
N PRO A 31 0.71 -18.75 -7.12
CA PRO A 31 -0.38 -19.49 -7.77
C PRO A 31 -0.19 -19.59 -9.28
N ALA A 32 -0.51 -20.75 -9.86
CA ALA A 32 -0.25 -21.12 -11.25
C ALA A 32 -0.48 -19.93 -12.23
N GLY A 33 0.62 -19.45 -12.83
CA GLY A 33 0.58 -18.32 -13.79
C GLY A 33 1.73 -17.30 -13.66
N GLY A 34 2.51 -17.34 -12.58
CA GLY A 34 3.65 -16.43 -12.36
C GLY A 34 3.24 -14.99 -12.02
N ASP A 35 4.22 -14.12 -11.79
CA ASP A 35 4.02 -12.76 -11.25
C ASP A 35 3.01 -11.92 -12.05
N ARG A 36 3.04 -12.03 -13.39
CA ARG A 36 2.11 -11.30 -14.27
C ARG A 36 0.66 -11.75 -14.07
N ALA A 37 0.41 -13.06 -13.94
CA ALA A 37 -0.94 -13.56 -13.76
C ALA A 37 -1.53 -13.23 -12.38
N ILE A 38 -0.67 -13.05 -11.37
CA ILE A 38 -1.08 -12.54 -10.05
C ILE A 38 -1.46 -11.08 -10.18
N HIS A 39 -0.55 -10.27 -10.72
CA HIS A 39 -0.77 -8.84 -10.94
C HIS A 39 -2.05 -8.55 -11.74
N ASP A 40 -2.25 -9.21 -12.89
CA ASP A 40 -3.38 -8.94 -13.78
C ASP A 40 -4.72 -9.34 -13.13
N ARG A 41 -4.72 -10.41 -12.32
CA ARG A 41 -5.89 -10.85 -11.56
C ARG A 41 -6.24 -9.88 -10.43
N ASP A 42 -5.25 -9.49 -9.65
CA ASP A 42 -5.45 -8.60 -8.50
C ASP A 42 -5.93 -7.22 -8.97
N LEU A 43 -5.39 -6.71 -10.08
CA LEU A 43 -5.91 -5.49 -10.71
C LEU A 43 -7.31 -5.67 -11.28
N ALA A 44 -7.65 -6.82 -11.85
CA ALA A 44 -9.01 -7.07 -12.33
C ALA A 44 -10.03 -7.08 -11.18
N TRP A 45 -9.69 -7.69 -10.04
CA TRP A 45 -10.52 -7.64 -8.83
C TRP A 45 -10.65 -6.23 -8.29
N LEU A 46 -9.55 -5.48 -8.22
CA LEU A 46 -9.55 -4.08 -7.80
C LEU A 46 -10.44 -3.20 -8.70
N GLN A 47 -10.44 -3.46 -10.01
CA GLN A 47 -11.30 -2.76 -10.96
C GLN A 47 -12.79 -3.11 -10.78
N GLN A 48 -13.10 -4.33 -10.40
CA GLN A 48 -14.48 -4.82 -10.25
C GLN A 48 -15.09 -4.47 -8.89
N SER A 49 -14.29 -4.23 -7.85
CA SER A 49 -14.82 -3.98 -6.51
C SER A 49 -15.48 -2.61 -6.38
N ASP A 50 -16.55 -2.50 -5.61
CA ASP A 50 -17.14 -1.19 -5.29
C ASP A 50 -16.33 -0.43 -4.23
N VAL A 51 -15.72 -1.21 -3.33
CA VAL A 51 -14.99 -0.77 -2.16
C VAL A 51 -13.67 -1.53 -2.05
N VAL A 52 -12.64 -0.87 -1.51
CA VAL A 52 -11.37 -1.46 -1.13
C VAL A 52 -11.21 -1.30 0.38
N VAL A 53 -10.91 -2.40 1.08
CA VAL A 53 -10.54 -2.36 2.51
C VAL A 53 -9.14 -2.91 2.64
N ALA A 54 -8.25 -2.14 3.27
CA ALA A 54 -6.84 -2.45 3.42
C ALA A 54 -6.43 -2.35 4.90
N GLU A 55 -5.91 -3.44 5.45
CA GLU A 55 -5.19 -3.42 6.72
C GLU A 55 -3.78 -2.87 6.46
N VAL A 56 -3.45 -1.73 7.07
CA VAL A 56 -2.22 -0.97 6.81
C VAL A 56 -1.34 -0.83 8.06
N THR A 57 -1.57 -1.65 9.08
CA THR A 57 -0.67 -1.73 10.24
C THR A 57 0.70 -2.24 9.80
N GLN A 58 0.74 -3.21 8.88
CA GLN A 58 1.96 -3.71 8.25
C GLN A 58 2.26 -3.03 6.91
N PRO A 59 3.40 -2.32 6.77
CA PRO A 59 3.87 -1.85 5.47
C PRO A 59 4.00 -3.02 4.50
N SER A 60 3.34 -2.87 3.35
CA SER A 60 3.34 -3.82 2.26
C SER A 60 3.45 -3.05 0.95
N LEU A 61 4.43 -3.43 0.11
CA LEU A 61 4.60 -2.84 -1.22
C LEU A 61 3.41 -3.16 -2.12
N GLY A 62 2.85 -4.38 -2.02
CA GLY A 62 1.67 -4.79 -2.79
C GLY A 62 0.43 -3.96 -2.41
N VAL A 63 0.13 -3.87 -1.11
CA VAL A 63 -1.01 -3.07 -0.62
C VAL A 63 -0.84 -1.60 -0.98
N GLY A 64 0.37 -1.04 -0.84
CA GLY A 64 0.65 0.34 -1.26
C GLY A 64 0.45 0.57 -2.76
N TYR A 65 0.85 -0.40 -3.59
CA TYR A 65 0.62 -0.38 -5.02
C TYR A 65 -0.88 -0.41 -5.36
N GLU A 66 -1.64 -1.33 -4.77
CA GLU A 66 -3.09 -1.46 -4.98
C GLU A 66 -3.85 -0.21 -4.52
N LEU A 67 -3.49 0.37 -3.36
CA LEU A 67 -4.07 1.62 -2.87
C LEU A 67 -3.82 2.78 -3.84
N GLY A 68 -2.59 2.91 -4.36
CA GLY A 68 -2.28 3.92 -5.37
C GLY A 68 -3.14 3.76 -6.63
N ARG A 69 -3.29 2.52 -7.11
CA ARG A 69 -4.15 2.21 -8.26
C ARG A 69 -5.62 2.49 -7.98
N ALA A 70 -6.12 2.19 -6.78
CA ALA A 70 -7.50 2.47 -6.39
C ALA A 70 -7.80 3.98 -6.34
N VAL A 71 -6.86 4.77 -5.82
CA VAL A 71 -6.96 6.24 -5.80
C VAL A 71 -7.05 6.81 -7.21
N ASP A 72 -6.21 6.33 -8.13
CA ASP A 72 -6.18 6.76 -9.54
C ASP A 72 -7.44 6.40 -10.33
N MET A 73 -8.18 5.35 -9.92
CA MET A 73 -9.46 4.97 -10.54
C MET A 73 -10.61 5.95 -10.25
N LYS A 74 -10.42 6.92 -9.34
CA LYS A 74 -11.35 8.03 -8.97
C LYS A 74 -12.73 7.66 -8.41
N GLU A 75 -13.27 6.49 -8.70
CA GLU A 75 -14.62 6.09 -8.29
C GLU A 75 -14.64 5.17 -7.07
N LYS A 76 -13.50 4.54 -6.75
CA LYS A 76 -13.40 3.57 -5.64
C LYS A 76 -13.45 4.28 -4.29
N LYS A 77 -14.22 3.71 -3.35
CA LYS A 77 -14.11 4.02 -1.92
C LYS A 77 -13.05 3.11 -1.29
N VAL A 78 -12.25 3.65 -0.38
CA VAL A 78 -11.07 3.01 0.20
C VAL A 78 -11.05 3.20 1.71
N LEU A 79 -11.08 2.09 2.45
CA LEU A 79 -10.91 2.01 3.91
C LEU A 79 -9.51 1.53 4.22
N CYS A 80 -8.71 2.36 4.85
CA CYS A 80 -7.45 1.94 5.45
C CYS A 80 -7.66 1.74 6.94
N LEU A 81 -7.44 0.52 7.43
CA LEU A 81 -7.50 0.16 8.84
C LEU A 81 -6.09 0.16 9.42
N PHE A 82 -5.85 0.94 10.46
CA PHE A 82 -4.58 0.99 11.15
C PHE A 82 -4.75 0.68 12.63
N ARG A 83 -3.90 -0.17 13.20
CA ARG A 83 -3.92 -0.53 14.61
C ARG A 83 -2.82 0.20 15.39
N PRO A 84 -3.11 1.29 16.13
CA PRO A 84 -2.09 2.03 16.86
C PRO A 84 -1.42 1.20 17.96
N SER A 85 -2.13 0.22 18.54
CA SER A 85 -1.60 -0.66 19.60
C SER A 85 -0.46 -1.58 19.12
N SER A 86 -0.21 -1.65 17.80
CA SER A 86 0.97 -2.33 17.25
C SER A 86 2.31 -1.68 17.65
N GLY A 87 2.30 -0.45 18.16
CA GLY A 87 3.50 0.32 18.49
C GLY A 87 4.23 0.88 17.27
N ARG A 88 3.62 0.80 16.08
CA ARG A 88 4.22 1.22 14.82
C ARG A 88 3.67 2.57 14.40
N ALA A 89 4.39 3.24 13.51
CA ALA A 89 3.90 4.43 12.84
C ALA A 89 3.32 4.07 11.48
N LEU A 90 2.10 4.55 11.19
CA LEU A 90 1.54 4.48 9.84
C LEU A 90 2.36 5.36 8.89
N SER A 91 2.53 4.92 7.65
CA SER A 91 3.14 5.71 6.59
C SER A 91 2.46 7.07 6.43
N ALA A 92 3.24 8.15 6.45
CA ALA A 92 2.74 9.51 6.24
C ALA A 92 2.06 9.68 4.86
N MET A 93 2.50 8.92 3.85
CA MET A 93 1.86 8.90 2.52
C MET A 93 0.43 8.36 2.58
N ILE A 94 0.21 7.28 3.35
CA ILE A 94 -1.12 6.69 3.50
C ILE A 94 -1.99 7.56 4.40
N ARG A 95 -1.45 8.01 5.55
CA ARG A 95 -2.19 8.90 6.47
C ARG A 95 -2.59 10.21 5.80
N GLY A 96 -1.70 10.78 4.98
CA GLY A 96 -1.96 12.02 4.24
C GLY A 96 -2.83 11.87 3.00
N ALA A 97 -3.11 10.65 2.54
CA ALA A 97 -4.00 10.40 1.40
C ALA A 97 -5.48 10.46 1.76
N THR A 98 -5.82 10.51 3.06
CA THR A 98 -7.22 10.62 3.52
C THR A 98 -7.84 11.92 3.01
N ASP A 99 -9.01 11.82 2.37
CA ASP A 99 -9.74 12.97 1.82
C ASP A 99 -11.10 13.19 2.50
N GLY A 100 -11.43 12.37 3.50
CA GLY A 100 -12.68 12.43 4.26
C GLY A 100 -13.92 12.04 3.45
N ARG A 101 -13.75 11.52 2.22
CA ARG A 101 -14.86 11.23 1.31
C ARG A 101 -14.75 9.85 0.69
N ARG A 102 -13.71 9.63 -0.11
CA ARG A 102 -13.48 8.37 -0.83
C ARG A 102 -12.36 7.58 -0.20
N LEU A 103 -11.36 8.22 0.38
CA LEU A 103 -10.29 7.54 1.10
C LEU A 103 -10.37 7.94 2.57
N LEU A 104 -10.59 6.94 3.43
CA LEU A 104 -10.60 7.09 4.87
C LEU A 104 -9.49 6.24 5.47
N VAL A 105 -8.82 6.79 6.47
CA VAL A 105 -7.88 6.07 7.32
C VAL A 105 -8.48 6.07 8.72
N VAL A 106 -8.74 4.88 9.25
CA VAL A 106 -9.36 4.68 10.56
C VAL A 106 -8.39 3.95 11.46
N ASP A 107 -8.09 4.58 12.59
CA ASP A 107 -7.38 3.94 13.68
C ASP A 107 -8.38 3.05 14.44
N TYR A 108 -8.10 1.74 14.57
CA TYR A 108 -9.03 0.75 15.14
C TYR A 108 -8.36 -0.18 16.18
N SER A 109 -9.18 -0.76 17.07
CA SER A 109 -8.85 -1.95 17.85
C SER A 109 -9.66 -3.17 17.40
N GLU A 110 -9.25 -4.38 17.77
CA GLU A 110 -9.96 -5.61 17.34
C GLU A 110 -11.42 -5.62 17.78
N GLU A 111 -11.72 -5.09 18.97
CA GLU A 111 -13.07 -5.00 19.51
C GLU A 111 -13.96 -4.02 18.73
N GLN A 112 -13.35 -3.06 18.03
CA GLN A 112 -14.05 -2.03 17.25
C GLN A 112 -14.22 -2.43 15.79
N LEU A 113 -13.61 -3.52 15.33
CA LEU A 113 -13.52 -3.87 13.91
C LEU A 113 -14.89 -3.94 13.24
N GLU A 114 -15.84 -4.65 13.85
CA GLU A 114 -17.20 -4.80 13.31
C GLU A 114 -17.91 -3.46 13.14
N ALA A 115 -17.73 -2.54 14.10
CA ALA A 115 -18.31 -1.20 14.02
C ALA A 115 -17.66 -0.37 12.91
N VAL A 116 -16.33 -0.48 12.75
CA VAL A 116 -15.58 0.24 11.72
C VAL A 116 -15.91 -0.28 10.31
N LEU A 117 -16.19 -1.57 10.13
CA LEU A 117 -16.59 -2.12 8.83
C LEU A 117 -17.97 -1.61 8.36
N ASP A 118 -18.77 -1.07 9.28
CA ASP A 118 -20.07 -0.44 9.00
C ASP A 118 -19.97 1.07 8.70
N TRP A 119 -18.78 1.55 8.34
CA TRP A 119 -18.44 2.94 8.02
C TRP A 119 -19.35 3.65 7.00
N GLU A 120 -20.10 2.94 6.16
CA GLU A 120 -20.99 3.57 5.18
C GLU A 120 -22.27 4.03 5.86
N ARG A 121 -22.71 3.30 6.89
CA ARG A 121 -23.85 3.67 7.72
C ARG A 121 -23.48 4.78 8.71
N ASP A 122 -22.28 4.70 9.27
CA ASP A 122 -21.79 5.66 10.27
C ASP A 122 -20.32 6.05 9.98
N PRO A 123 -20.07 7.08 9.15
CA PRO A 123 -18.73 7.42 8.70
C PRO A 123 -17.89 8.01 9.84
N PRO A 124 -16.76 7.36 10.22
CA PRO A 124 -15.90 7.85 11.28
C PRO A 124 -15.28 9.18 10.88
N GLY A 125 -15.54 10.22 11.68
CA GLY A 125 -14.96 11.56 11.49
C GLY A 125 -15.88 12.62 10.86
N LEU A 126 -17.15 12.31 10.59
CA LEU A 126 -18.16 13.31 10.18
C LEU A 126 -19.10 13.69 11.35
N GLY A 127 -18.53 14.02 12.52
CA GLY A 127 -19.18 14.73 13.63
C GLY A 127 -20.56 14.24 14.11
N SER A 128 -20.59 13.46 15.19
CA SER A 128 -21.38 13.86 16.36
C SER A 128 -20.46 13.86 17.58
N GLY A 129 -20.39 15.00 18.27
CA GLY A 129 -19.46 15.19 19.37
C GLY A 129 -19.85 14.37 20.60
N SER A 130 -18.98 13.45 21.00
CA SER A 130 -18.63 13.19 22.42
C SER A 130 -17.51 12.16 22.50
N GLY A 131 -16.29 12.63 22.74
CA GLY A 131 -15.13 11.84 23.16
C GLY A 131 -14.22 12.77 23.97
N PRO A 132 -13.67 12.33 25.11
CA PRO A 132 -13.35 13.23 26.22
C PRO A 132 -12.22 14.18 25.84
N ALA A 133 -12.42 15.45 26.18
CA ALA A 133 -11.37 16.44 26.22
C ALA A 133 -10.20 15.91 27.06
N THR A 134 -9.06 15.67 26.42
CA THR A 134 -7.81 15.51 27.15
C THR A 134 -7.33 16.91 27.56
N ASN A 135 -7.20 17.08 28.87
CA ASN A 135 -6.89 18.31 29.56
C ASN A 135 -5.72 19.08 28.95
N ALA A 136 -5.93 20.38 28.77
CA ALA A 136 -4.87 21.37 28.89
C ALA A 136 -4.45 21.51 30.37
N GLY A 137 -3.16 21.69 30.61
CA GLY A 137 -2.52 21.96 31.92
C GLY A 137 -1.57 20.83 32.32
N LEU A 138 -0.27 21.04 32.56
CA LEU A 138 0.39 22.19 33.17
C LEU A 138 1.83 22.30 32.65
N THR A 139 2.25 23.52 32.36
CA THR A 139 3.66 23.93 32.30
C THR A 139 4.22 23.96 33.71
N SER A 140 5.34 23.27 33.96
CA SER A 140 6.24 23.58 35.07
C SER A 140 7.67 23.27 34.66
N SER A 141 8.41 24.31 34.30
CA SER A 141 9.86 24.51 34.50
C SER A 141 10.12 26.01 34.41
#